data_AF-A0A968LI62-F1
#
_entry.id   AF-A0A968LI62-F1
#
_cell.length_a   1.000
_cell.length_b   1.000
_cell.length_c   1.000
_cell.angle_alpha   90.00
_cell.angle_beta   90.00
_cell.angle_gamma   90.00
#
_symmetry.space_group_name_H-M   'P 1'
#
loop_
_entity.id
_entity.type
_entity.pdbx_description
1 polymer ?
#
loop_
_entity_poly.entity_id
_entity_poly.type
_entity_poly.pdbx_seq_one_letter_code
_entity_poly.pdbx_strand_id
1 'polypeptide(L)'
;MALATLVLLALLVGLLRRWSGRIWLLGAGAIAAVLIFSNARLVNLLTTLSSGTAWTQGELFFRAVTASGGWQMGLQQPLTGLGLGSVVQLFQEYRPVWGGRQAEHVFQLHSTPVQVWAELGILGCGAMVLALLWVVATLVRLHFSPQWRSHREHQTLTYGLGGGLLAYFVMALTDTQLDVLAIAGFLLIALASLSHLGHLYLADSPLGQFLPPWRRGLAVLLTAFTIAAVIYETPVLAAWQQSSLGFVFLDQARTALREQDLSTFQEKLQQFRDRLTQAQALNPVEPYYPFQLGWNLGDLAMALTLGGQSQTALPLRAEAIAQIEHGIALNPHLEFGHSTVGWLYLQTNQPAAAEPHFRRAIALIPTKRSLHFGLADALLRQQKIPDGIQALADEIINEPIFLTSPLLNSFPWQIYRDRLFTVTDERYTELIKAYPAPELQAAQAFLRWWSGRQPLASPANPSFIAALQGQPPTRPPQSLSELAIAAFYNPKEREFLLTRAYALSRRRLPDELDRPLLQALLTQMNQAKDFDRWVRSPIPLTSPLNLRYQRERTAFGLLSRNIDGPAPADLYFVHEHALFSLFFSDLFPLTPATPFMNNRGL
;
A
#
# COMPACT_ATOMS: atom_id res chain seq x y z
N MET A 1 -7.86 -25.64 -4.31
CA MET A 1 -6.92 -25.90 -3.20
C MET A 1 -7.66 -26.33 -1.94
N ALA A 2 -8.36 -25.46 -1.20
CA ALA A 2 -9.04 -25.79 0.07
C ALA A 2 -10.00 -27.00 0.01
N LEU A 3 -10.77 -27.13 -1.07
CA LEU A 3 -11.67 -28.27 -1.28
C LEU A 3 -10.89 -29.60 -1.46
N ALA A 4 -9.77 -29.57 -2.17
CA ALA A 4 -8.92 -30.74 -2.37
C ALA A 4 -8.23 -31.15 -1.06
N THR A 5 -7.84 -30.18 -0.23
CA THR A 5 -7.30 -30.43 1.12
C THR A 5 -8.35 -30.99 2.07
N LEU A 6 -9.60 -30.53 2.02
CA LEU A 6 -10.71 -31.09 2.79
C LEU A 6 -11.05 -32.53 2.35
N VAL A 7 -11.02 -32.82 1.05
CA VAL A 7 -11.22 -34.17 0.51
C VAL A 7 -10.08 -35.10 0.92
N LEU A 8 -8.82 -34.64 0.84
CA LEU A 8 -7.65 -35.37 1.35
C LEU A 8 -7.74 -35.60 2.85
N LEU A 9 -8.18 -34.61 3.63
CA LEU A 9 -8.38 -34.72 5.07
C LEU A 9 -9.46 -35.75 5.41
N ALA A 10 -10.59 -35.74 4.68
CA ALA A 10 -11.67 -36.71 4.86
C ALA A 10 -11.22 -38.14 4.50
N LEU A 11 -10.48 -38.31 3.41
CA LEU A 11 -9.89 -39.60 3.00
C LEU A 11 -8.86 -40.10 4.02
N LEU A 12 -7.99 -39.22 4.51
CA LEU A 12 -6.97 -39.55 5.52
C LEU A 12 -7.59 -39.84 6.89
N VAL A 13 -8.59 -39.09 7.33
CA VAL A 13 -9.33 -39.37 8.57
C VAL A 13 -10.11 -40.68 8.45
N GLY A 14 -10.65 -40.99 7.27
CA GLY A 14 -11.26 -42.28 6.95
C GLY A 14 -10.26 -43.45 7.01
N LEU A 15 -9.05 -43.26 6.48
CA LEU A 15 -7.94 -44.22 6.53
C LEU A 15 -7.41 -44.41 7.96
N LEU A 16 -7.28 -43.32 8.71
CA LEU A 16 -6.73 -43.27 10.06
C LEU A 16 -7.68 -43.83 11.12
N ARG A 17 -9.00 -43.78 10.89
CA ARG A 17 -10.01 -44.42 11.75
C ARG A 17 -9.86 -45.95 11.85
N ARG A 18 -9.12 -46.58 10.92
CA ARG A 18 -8.85 -48.03 10.93
C ARG A 18 -7.67 -48.43 11.83
N TRP A 19 -6.87 -47.48 12.33
CA TRP A 19 -5.61 -47.77 13.02
C TRP A 19 -5.72 -47.41 14.50
N SER A 20 -5.67 -48.41 15.39
CA SER A 20 -5.68 -48.22 16.84
C SER A 20 -4.26 -47.95 17.37
N GLY A 21 -4.01 -46.76 17.92
CA GLY A 21 -2.80 -46.44 18.70
C GLY A 21 -2.10 -45.12 18.34
N ARG A 22 -0.94 -44.88 18.97
CA ARG A 22 -0.10 -43.65 18.86
C ARG A 22 0.33 -43.28 17.43
N ILE A 23 0.12 -44.17 16.45
CA ILE A 23 0.36 -43.95 15.01
C ILE A 23 -0.54 -42.82 14.46
N TRP A 24 -1.70 -42.58 15.06
CA TRP A 24 -2.55 -41.46 14.67
C TRP A 24 -1.88 -40.09 14.84
N LEU A 25 -0.98 -39.94 15.82
CA LEU A 25 -0.21 -38.69 16.03
C LEU A 25 0.82 -38.45 14.93
N LEU A 26 1.45 -39.52 14.41
CA LEU A 26 2.36 -39.45 13.27
C LEU A 26 1.59 -39.14 11.97
N GLY A 27 0.41 -39.74 11.79
CA GLY A 27 -0.50 -39.42 10.70
C GLY A 27 -0.99 -37.97 10.74
N ALA A 28 -1.39 -37.49 11.92
CA ALA A 28 -1.79 -36.10 12.15
C ALA A 28 -0.62 -35.12 11.91
N GLY A 29 0.60 -35.47 12.33
CA GLY A 29 1.81 -34.68 12.05
C GLY A 29 2.16 -34.62 10.56
N ALA A 30 2.04 -35.73 9.83
CA ALA A 30 2.24 -35.77 8.38
C ALA A 30 1.18 -34.95 7.64
N ILE A 31 -0.09 -35.02 8.07
CA ILE A 31 -1.17 -34.18 7.56
C ILE A 31 -0.87 -32.70 7.81
N ALA A 32 -0.47 -32.34 9.04
CA ALA A 32 -0.10 -30.96 9.37
C ALA A 32 1.07 -30.47 8.51
N ALA A 33 2.11 -31.30 8.30
CA ALA A 33 3.23 -30.97 7.43
C ALA A 33 2.79 -30.76 5.97
N VAL A 34 1.97 -31.66 5.41
CA VAL A 34 1.41 -31.50 4.06
C VAL A 34 0.56 -30.23 3.97
N LEU A 35 -0.27 -29.93 4.97
CA LEU A 35 -1.08 -28.71 5.01
C LEU A 35 -0.22 -27.44 5.07
N ILE A 36 0.89 -27.47 5.81
CA ILE A 36 1.85 -26.36 5.92
C ILE A 36 2.57 -26.15 4.59
N PHE A 37 3.15 -27.20 4.00
CA PHE A 37 3.95 -27.09 2.77
C PHE A 37 3.12 -26.95 1.50
N SER A 38 1.84 -27.35 1.51
CA SER A 38 0.92 -27.15 0.39
C SER A 38 0.25 -25.77 0.39
N ASN A 39 0.43 -24.99 1.47
CA ASN A 39 -0.13 -23.66 1.59
C ASN A 39 0.96 -22.60 1.37
N ALA A 40 0.90 -21.93 0.22
CA ALA A 40 1.84 -20.88 -0.16
C ALA A 40 1.99 -19.78 0.91
N ARG A 41 0.94 -19.49 1.69
CA ARG A 41 0.96 -18.49 2.77
C ARG A 41 1.81 -18.97 3.95
N LEU A 42 1.70 -20.25 4.33
CA LEU A 42 2.50 -20.85 5.41
C LEU A 42 3.94 -21.09 4.99
N VAL A 43 4.19 -21.47 3.74
CA VAL A 43 5.55 -21.55 3.19
C VAL A 43 6.19 -20.16 3.20
N ASN A 44 5.49 -19.14 2.70
CA ASN A 44 6.00 -17.75 2.71
C ASN A 44 6.26 -17.24 4.14
N LEU A 45 5.40 -17.61 5.10
CA LEU A 45 5.61 -17.28 6.50
C LEU A 45 6.92 -17.90 7.03
N LEU A 46 7.12 -19.20 6.80
CA LEU A 46 8.30 -19.94 7.26
C LEU A 46 9.58 -19.44 6.58
N THR A 47 9.55 -19.16 5.28
CA THR A 47 10.70 -18.61 4.54
C THR A 47 11.04 -17.20 5.03
N THR A 48 10.04 -16.38 5.32
CA THR A 48 10.22 -15.01 5.82
C THR A 48 10.78 -14.98 7.26
N LEU A 49 10.36 -15.94 8.10
CA LEU A 49 10.92 -16.11 9.43
C LEU A 49 12.35 -16.65 9.40
N SER A 50 12.65 -17.60 8.50
CA SER A 50 13.99 -18.18 8.39
C SER A 50 15.01 -17.26 7.72
N SER A 51 14.58 -16.35 6.85
CA SER A 51 15.43 -15.34 6.21
C SER A 51 15.75 -14.13 7.10
N GLY A 52 15.10 -14.00 8.26
CA GLY A 52 15.22 -12.83 9.13
C GLY A 52 14.59 -11.55 8.56
N THR A 53 13.93 -11.60 7.40
CA THR A 53 13.30 -10.45 6.74
C THR A 53 11.87 -10.17 7.21
N ALA A 54 11.38 -10.92 8.21
CA ALA A 54 10.03 -10.81 8.75
C ALA A 54 9.64 -9.43 9.28
N TRP A 55 10.64 -8.60 9.61
CA TRP A 55 10.45 -7.26 10.16
C TRP A 55 10.80 -6.13 9.17
N THR A 56 11.08 -6.48 7.91
CA THR A 56 11.43 -5.49 6.88
C THR A 56 10.48 -5.53 5.70
N GLN A 57 9.90 -6.70 5.38
CA GLN A 57 8.98 -6.87 4.25
C GLN A 57 7.97 -7.99 4.49
N GLY A 58 6.91 -8.03 3.67
CA GLY A 58 5.95 -9.12 3.63
C GLY A 58 4.74 -8.96 4.54
N GLU A 59 3.89 -9.99 4.53
CA GLU A 59 2.57 -9.95 5.17
C GLU A 59 2.65 -9.78 6.69
N LEU A 60 3.62 -10.43 7.35
CA LEU A 60 3.82 -10.29 8.80
C LEU A 60 4.19 -8.86 9.20
N PHE A 61 5.13 -8.25 8.48
CA PHE A 61 5.55 -6.88 8.76
C PHE A 61 4.40 -5.90 8.55
N PHE A 62 3.65 -6.06 7.45
CA PHE A 62 2.43 -5.31 7.20
C PHE A 62 1.44 -5.40 8.38
N ARG A 63 1.18 -6.61 8.88
CA ARG A 63 0.28 -6.85 10.02
C ARG A 63 0.79 -6.25 11.33
N ALA A 64 2.10 -6.26 11.55
CA ALA A 64 2.69 -5.60 12.71
C ALA A 64 2.47 -4.08 12.65
N VAL A 65 2.65 -3.48 11.47
CA VAL A 65 2.39 -2.04 11.24
C VAL A 65 0.92 -1.71 11.48
N THR A 66 -0.01 -2.49 10.91
CA THR A 66 -1.45 -2.25 11.11
C THR A 66 -1.88 -2.50 12.55
N ALA A 67 -1.39 -3.56 13.20
CA ALA A 67 -1.69 -3.84 14.61
C ALA A 67 -1.20 -2.72 15.53
N SER A 68 0.01 -2.20 15.30
CA SER A 68 0.55 -1.08 16.07
C SER A 68 -0.27 0.18 15.88
N GLY A 69 -0.66 0.52 14.65
CA GLY A 69 -1.51 1.69 14.39
C GLY A 69 -2.89 1.55 15.03
N GLY A 70 -3.52 0.38 14.89
CA GLY A 70 -4.81 0.09 15.53
C GLY A 70 -4.76 0.11 17.06
N TRP A 71 -3.64 -0.32 17.64
CA TRP A 71 -3.44 -0.22 19.09
C TRP A 71 -3.42 1.25 19.55
N GLN A 72 -2.66 2.10 18.86
CA GLN A 72 -2.58 3.54 19.14
C GLN A 72 -3.95 4.22 18.97
N MET A 73 -4.70 3.86 17.93
CA MET A 73 -6.06 4.35 17.72
C MET A 73 -6.98 4.06 18.91
N GLY A 74 -7.03 2.82 19.40
CA GLY A 74 -7.87 2.49 20.56
C GLY A 74 -7.39 3.13 21.87
N LEU A 75 -6.08 3.40 22.01
CA LEU A 75 -5.56 4.14 23.17
C LEU A 75 -6.03 5.61 23.22
N GLN A 76 -6.38 6.21 22.08
CA GLN A 76 -6.92 7.58 22.07
C GLN A 76 -8.31 7.68 22.71
N GLN A 77 -9.16 6.68 22.48
CA GLN A 77 -10.49 6.59 23.10
C GLN A 77 -10.75 5.18 23.64
N PRO A 78 -10.17 4.80 24.80
CA PRO A 78 -10.18 3.41 25.28
C PRO A 78 -11.56 2.80 25.51
N LEU A 79 -12.56 3.63 25.87
CA LEU A 79 -13.90 3.13 26.18
C LEU A 79 -14.69 2.81 24.91
N THR A 80 -14.71 3.73 23.96
CA THR A 80 -15.63 3.73 22.81
C THR A 80 -14.93 3.51 21.47
N GLY A 81 -13.60 3.54 21.43
CA GLY A 81 -12.82 3.61 20.20
C GLY A 81 -13.06 4.92 19.45
N LEU A 82 -12.49 5.02 18.24
CA LEU A 82 -12.59 6.19 17.37
C LEU A 82 -13.84 6.19 16.47
N GLY A 83 -14.75 5.24 16.66
CA GLY A 83 -15.97 5.08 15.87
C GLY A 83 -15.81 4.10 14.71
N LEU A 84 -16.96 3.57 14.26
CA LEU A 84 -17.02 2.61 13.15
C LEU A 84 -16.51 3.23 11.85
N GLY A 85 -15.67 2.49 11.13
CA GLY A 85 -15.09 2.93 9.87
C GLY A 85 -13.98 3.97 9.97
N SER A 86 -13.59 4.37 11.18
CA SER A 86 -12.55 5.37 11.42
C SER A 86 -11.16 4.95 10.92
N VAL A 87 -10.90 3.65 10.79
CA VAL A 87 -9.60 3.12 10.29
C VAL A 87 -9.24 3.69 8.93
N VAL A 88 -10.19 3.73 7.98
CA VAL A 88 -9.90 4.23 6.63
C VAL A 88 -9.48 5.71 6.65
N GLN A 89 -10.09 6.49 7.54
CA GLN A 89 -9.87 7.94 7.59
C GLN A 89 -8.63 8.31 8.42
N LEU A 90 -8.39 7.61 9.53
CA LEU A 90 -7.45 8.04 10.55
C LEU A 90 -6.15 7.22 10.60
N PHE A 91 -6.08 6.05 9.96
CA PHE A 91 -4.95 5.13 10.17
C PHE A 91 -3.57 5.78 9.92
N GLN A 92 -3.45 6.63 8.91
CA GLN A 92 -2.17 7.28 8.59
C GLN A 92 -1.66 8.20 9.70
N GLU A 93 -2.54 8.81 10.50
CA GLU A 93 -2.13 9.61 11.66
C GLU A 93 -1.49 8.76 12.76
N TYR A 94 -2.00 7.54 12.97
CA TYR A 94 -1.53 6.61 14.00
C TYR A 94 -0.51 5.60 13.48
N ARG A 95 -0.16 5.69 12.20
CA ARG A 95 0.72 4.75 11.54
C ARG A 95 2.14 4.89 12.13
N PRO A 96 2.76 3.79 12.57
CA PRO A 96 4.11 3.88 13.13
C PRO A 96 5.13 4.27 12.06
N VAL A 97 6.03 5.19 12.40
CA VAL A 97 7.11 5.66 11.50
C VAL A 97 7.99 4.49 11.03
N TRP A 98 8.31 3.55 11.93
CA TRP A 98 9.13 2.38 11.61
C TRP A 98 8.49 1.46 10.57
N GLY A 99 7.21 1.60 10.25
CA GLY A 99 6.56 0.84 9.19
C GLY A 99 7.05 1.19 7.77
N GLY A 100 7.73 2.33 7.60
CA GLY A 100 8.28 2.79 6.32
C GLY A 100 7.24 2.92 5.22
N ARG A 101 7.38 2.11 4.16
CA ARG A 101 6.46 2.10 3.02
C ARG A 101 5.36 1.03 3.09
N GLN A 102 5.28 0.26 4.18
CA GLN A 102 4.19 -0.70 4.35
C GLN A 102 2.91 -0.03 4.81
N ALA A 103 1.74 -0.53 4.41
CA ALA A 103 0.47 0.00 4.91
C ALA A 103 0.37 1.54 4.77
N GLU A 104 0.79 2.11 3.63
CA GLU A 104 0.67 3.56 3.39
C GLU A 104 -0.78 4.02 3.51
N HIS A 105 -1.73 3.18 3.12
CA HIS A 105 -3.17 3.37 3.33
C HIS A 105 -3.79 1.99 3.53
N VAL A 106 -4.79 1.88 4.41
CA VAL A 106 -5.42 0.58 4.73
C VAL A 106 -6.92 0.71 4.84
N PHE A 107 -7.61 -0.30 4.31
CA PHE A 107 -9.04 -0.46 4.45
C PHE A 107 -9.42 -1.03 5.82
N GLN A 108 -8.58 -1.92 6.34
CA GLN A 108 -8.77 -2.64 7.60
C GLN A 108 -7.43 -3.00 8.25
N LEU A 109 -7.46 -3.30 9.55
CA LEU A 109 -6.26 -3.60 10.35
C LEU A 109 -5.81 -5.07 10.27
N HIS A 110 -6.55 -5.91 9.53
CA HIS A 110 -6.26 -7.33 9.34
C HIS A 110 -6.19 -8.14 10.66
N SER A 111 -6.99 -7.74 11.65
CA SER A 111 -7.22 -8.46 12.89
C SER A 111 -8.50 -7.93 13.52
N THR A 112 -9.55 -8.76 13.59
CA THR A 112 -10.84 -8.33 14.15
C THR A 112 -10.72 -7.80 15.58
N PRO A 113 -9.95 -8.42 16.50
CA PRO A 113 -9.74 -7.83 17.82
C PRO A 113 -9.13 -6.43 17.79
N VAL A 114 -8.12 -6.20 16.95
CA VAL A 114 -7.48 -4.87 16.82
C VAL A 114 -8.44 -3.89 16.14
N GLN A 115 -9.18 -4.32 15.13
CA GLN A 115 -10.21 -3.50 14.46
C GLN A 115 -11.27 -3.04 15.46
N VAL A 116 -11.84 -3.98 16.22
CA VAL A 116 -12.85 -3.70 17.24
C VAL A 116 -12.27 -2.81 18.35
N TRP A 117 -11.01 -3.02 18.75
CA TRP A 117 -10.34 -2.14 19.70
C TRP A 117 -10.21 -0.70 19.18
N ALA A 118 -9.74 -0.52 17.95
CA ALA A 118 -9.53 0.78 17.34
C ALA A 118 -10.85 1.55 17.14
N GLU A 119 -11.91 0.86 16.70
CA GLU A 119 -13.18 1.49 16.33
C GLU A 119 -14.20 1.55 17.47
N LEU A 120 -14.19 0.58 18.39
CA LEU A 120 -15.23 0.41 19.42
C LEU A 120 -14.69 0.30 20.87
N GLY A 121 -13.37 0.32 21.05
CA GLY A 121 -12.72 0.29 22.37
C GLY A 121 -13.03 -0.96 23.20
N ILE A 122 -12.89 -0.84 24.53
CA ILE A 122 -13.19 -1.92 25.49
C ILE A 122 -14.64 -2.37 25.37
N LEU A 123 -15.58 -1.47 25.07
CA LEU A 123 -16.99 -1.84 24.94
C LEU A 123 -17.21 -2.81 23.78
N GLY A 124 -16.61 -2.54 22.61
CA GLY A 124 -16.64 -3.45 21.47
C GLY A 124 -15.95 -4.79 21.77
N CYS A 125 -14.75 -4.74 22.36
CA CYS A 125 -14.03 -5.96 22.74
C CYS A 125 -14.83 -6.80 23.74
N GLY A 126 -15.46 -6.15 24.73
CA GLY A 126 -16.34 -6.78 25.70
C GLY A 126 -17.54 -7.45 25.05
N ALA A 127 -18.21 -6.78 24.11
CA ALA A 127 -19.31 -7.36 23.35
C ALA A 127 -18.89 -8.60 22.56
N MET A 128 -17.71 -8.55 21.92
CA MET A 128 -17.15 -9.70 21.18
C MET A 128 -16.84 -10.88 22.12
N VAL A 129 -16.25 -10.63 23.28
CA VAL A 129 -15.97 -11.68 24.29
C VAL A 129 -17.27 -12.27 24.83
N LEU A 130 -18.28 -11.45 25.14
CA LEU A 130 -19.58 -11.92 25.60
C LEU A 130 -20.29 -12.78 24.55
N ALA A 131 -20.21 -12.40 23.26
CA ALA A 131 -20.75 -13.21 22.17
C ALA A 131 -20.06 -14.58 22.08
N LEU A 132 -18.73 -14.62 22.20
CA LEU A 132 -17.98 -15.89 22.21
C LEU A 132 -18.35 -16.76 23.40
N LEU A 133 -18.40 -16.19 24.61
CA LEU A 133 -18.80 -16.89 25.82
C LEU A 133 -20.22 -17.45 25.69
N TRP A 134 -21.14 -16.69 25.08
CA TRP A 134 -22.50 -17.14 24.81
C TRP A 134 -22.54 -18.32 23.83
N VAL A 135 -21.77 -18.28 22.73
CA VAL A 135 -21.66 -19.41 21.80
C VAL A 135 -21.15 -20.65 22.52
N VAL A 136 -20.04 -20.54 23.26
CA VAL A 136 -19.44 -21.67 23.99
C VAL A 136 -20.39 -22.20 25.05
N ALA A 137 -21.01 -21.34 25.85
CA ALA A 137 -21.97 -21.74 26.87
C ALA A 137 -23.17 -22.47 26.27
N THR A 138 -23.70 -21.99 25.14
CA THR A 138 -24.83 -22.63 24.43
C THR A 138 -24.43 -24.02 23.93
N LEU A 139 -23.26 -24.16 23.31
CA LEU A 139 -22.75 -25.45 22.84
C LEU A 139 -22.56 -26.45 23.99
N VAL A 140 -21.96 -26.01 25.11
CA VAL A 140 -21.76 -26.84 26.30
C VAL A 140 -23.10 -27.28 26.89
N ARG A 141 -24.04 -26.35 27.07
CA ARG A 141 -25.37 -26.66 27.60
C ARG A 141 -26.12 -27.63 26.69
N LEU A 142 -26.10 -27.42 25.37
CA LEU A 142 -26.69 -28.34 24.40
C LEU A 142 -26.07 -29.73 24.51
N HIS A 143 -24.74 -29.80 24.56
CA HIS A 143 -24.01 -31.06 24.70
C HIS A 143 -24.45 -31.87 25.92
N PHE A 144 -24.79 -31.22 27.04
CA PHE A 144 -25.25 -31.87 28.25
C PHE A 144 -26.77 -32.04 28.35
N SER A 145 -27.56 -31.51 27.41
CA SER A 145 -29.02 -31.68 27.39
C SER A 145 -29.41 -33.11 26.98
N PRO A 146 -30.14 -33.86 27.81
CA PRO A 146 -30.61 -35.22 27.47
C PRO A 146 -31.52 -35.24 26.24
N GLN A 147 -32.38 -34.21 26.09
CA GLN A 147 -33.31 -34.09 24.97
C GLN A 147 -32.59 -33.83 23.64
N TRP A 148 -31.51 -33.05 23.67
CA TRP A 148 -30.68 -32.83 22.49
C TRP A 148 -29.88 -34.11 22.13
N ARG A 149 -29.40 -34.85 23.14
CA ARG A 149 -28.67 -36.12 22.95
C ARG A 149 -29.48 -37.22 22.27
N SER A 150 -30.81 -37.14 22.27
CA SER A 150 -31.66 -38.09 21.53
C SER A 150 -31.82 -37.77 20.05
N HIS A 151 -31.37 -36.59 19.57
CA HIS A 151 -31.58 -36.12 18.18
C HIS A 151 -30.25 -36.00 17.40
N ARG A 152 -29.86 -37.05 16.69
CA ARG A 152 -28.55 -37.13 15.99
C ARG A 152 -28.33 -36.06 14.91
N GLU A 153 -29.37 -35.69 14.17
CA GLU A 153 -29.26 -34.68 13.11
C GLU A 153 -28.91 -33.31 13.67
N HIS A 154 -29.61 -32.91 14.74
CA HIS A 154 -29.36 -31.65 15.42
C HIS A 154 -28.00 -31.63 16.13
N GLN A 155 -27.48 -32.79 16.57
CA GLN A 155 -26.11 -32.89 17.09
C GLN A 155 -25.09 -32.55 16.02
N THR A 156 -25.24 -33.13 14.83
CA THR A 156 -24.34 -32.90 13.70
C THR A 156 -24.36 -31.43 13.29
N LEU A 157 -25.56 -30.85 13.18
CA LEU A 157 -25.72 -29.43 12.89
C LEU A 157 -25.09 -28.54 13.98
N THR A 158 -25.33 -28.82 15.26
CA THR A 158 -24.79 -28.04 16.39
C THR A 158 -23.26 -28.02 16.37
N TYR A 159 -22.61 -29.19 16.21
CA TYR A 159 -21.15 -29.26 16.15
C TYR A 159 -20.59 -28.66 14.86
N GLY A 160 -21.29 -28.80 13.73
CA GLY A 160 -20.91 -28.14 12.48
C GLY A 160 -20.94 -26.62 12.60
N LEU A 161 -22.03 -26.06 13.15
CA LEU A 161 -22.17 -24.64 13.42
C LEU A 161 -21.13 -24.15 14.43
N GLY A 162 -20.99 -24.83 15.57
CA GLY A 162 -20.03 -24.47 16.61
C GLY A 162 -18.58 -24.55 16.14
N GLY A 163 -18.22 -25.61 15.40
CA GLY A 163 -16.91 -25.77 14.79
C GLY A 163 -16.63 -24.71 13.73
N GLY A 164 -17.62 -24.36 12.91
CA GLY A 164 -17.51 -23.29 11.91
C GLY A 164 -17.31 -21.91 12.54
N LEU A 165 -18.10 -21.57 13.57
CA LEU A 165 -17.96 -20.32 14.32
C LEU A 165 -16.60 -20.23 15.03
N LEU A 166 -16.13 -21.33 15.63
CA LEU A 166 -14.81 -21.38 16.27
C LEU A 166 -13.68 -21.23 15.24
N ALA A 167 -13.77 -21.90 14.09
CA ALA A 167 -12.79 -21.79 13.02
C ALA A 167 -12.74 -20.35 12.48
N TYR A 168 -13.90 -19.71 12.31
CA TYR A 168 -13.96 -18.30 11.96
C TYR A 168 -13.31 -17.43 13.04
N PHE A 169 -13.64 -17.64 14.32
CA PHE A 169 -13.05 -16.86 15.42
C PHE A 169 -11.52 -16.93 15.42
N VAL A 170 -10.94 -18.13 15.25
CA VAL A 170 -9.49 -18.32 15.15
C VAL A 170 -8.90 -17.55 13.97
N MET A 171 -9.56 -17.62 12.81
CA MET A 171 -9.10 -16.90 11.62
C MET A 171 -9.22 -15.38 11.79
N ALA A 172 -10.28 -14.91 12.44
CA ALA A 172 -10.55 -13.51 12.74
C ALA A 172 -9.52 -12.86 13.68
N LEU A 173 -8.74 -13.64 14.45
CA LEU A 173 -7.60 -13.11 15.21
C LEU A 173 -6.54 -12.49 14.28
N THR A 174 -6.43 -13.01 13.06
CA THR A 174 -5.43 -12.64 12.07
C THR A 174 -6.06 -12.17 10.76
N ASP A 175 -7.34 -11.84 10.72
CA ASP A 175 -7.90 -11.15 9.56
C ASP A 175 -9.19 -10.47 9.97
N THR A 176 -9.54 -9.40 9.27
CA THR A 176 -10.87 -8.81 9.40
C THR A 176 -11.63 -9.15 8.12
N GLN A 177 -12.86 -9.62 8.31
CA GLN A 177 -13.72 -10.12 7.24
C GLN A 177 -15.20 -9.82 7.49
N LEU A 178 -15.49 -8.98 8.48
CA LEU A 178 -16.87 -8.58 8.82
C LEU A 178 -17.44 -7.61 7.78
N ASP A 179 -16.57 -6.97 7.01
CA ASP A 179 -16.79 -6.17 5.81
C ASP A 179 -17.21 -7.03 4.59
N VAL A 180 -16.95 -8.34 4.61
CA VAL A 180 -17.33 -9.24 3.52
C VAL A 180 -18.78 -9.71 3.73
N LEU A 181 -19.70 -9.17 2.94
CA LEU A 181 -21.15 -9.41 3.09
C LEU A 181 -21.52 -10.91 3.17
N ALA A 182 -20.89 -11.75 2.34
CA ALA A 182 -21.16 -13.19 2.35
C ALA A 182 -20.74 -13.87 3.67
N ILE A 183 -19.62 -13.43 4.25
CA ILE A 183 -19.10 -13.96 5.51
C ILE A 183 -19.97 -13.48 6.66
N ALA A 184 -20.25 -12.17 6.73
CA ALA A 184 -21.13 -11.60 7.74
C ALA A 184 -22.54 -12.23 7.70
N GLY A 185 -23.12 -12.41 6.51
CA GLY A 185 -24.40 -13.09 6.32
C GLY A 185 -24.40 -14.54 6.78
N PHE A 186 -23.33 -15.29 6.47
CA PHE A 186 -23.19 -16.67 6.96
C PHE A 186 -23.09 -16.74 8.49
N LEU A 187 -22.30 -15.86 9.11
CA LEU A 187 -22.18 -15.78 10.57
C LEU A 187 -23.52 -15.48 11.24
N LEU A 188 -24.29 -14.55 10.66
CA LEU A 188 -25.62 -14.21 11.16
C LEU A 188 -26.56 -15.42 11.13
N ILE A 189 -26.59 -16.14 9.99
CA ILE A 189 -27.40 -17.36 9.86
C ILE A 189 -26.94 -18.42 10.87
N ALA A 190 -25.62 -18.64 11.01
CA ALA A 190 -25.07 -19.63 11.94
C ALA A 190 -25.43 -19.31 13.40
N LEU A 191 -25.32 -18.06 13.82
CA LEU A 191 -25.69 -17.60 15.16
C LEU A 191 -27.20 -17.71 15.40
N ALA A 192 -28.03 -17.38 14.40
CA ALA A 192 -29.48 -17.53 14.47
C ALA A 192 -29.90 -19.01 14.58
N SER A 193 -29.30 -19.89 13.79
CA SER A 193 -29.54 -21.34 13.87
C SER A 193 -29.12 -21.93 15.23
N LEU A 194 -27.96 -21.52 15.76
CA LEU A 194 -27.51 -21.95 17.08
C LEU A 194 -28.45 -21.43 18.18
N SER A 195 -28.92 -20.19 18.07
CA SER A 195 -29.92 -19.61 18.99
C SER A 195 -31.23 -20.40 18.97
N HIS A 196 -31.69 -20.80 17.78
CA HIS A 196 -32.89 -21.60 17.62
C HIS A 196 -32.77 -22.99 18.27
N LEU A 197 -31.64 -23.69 18.06
CA LEU A 197 -31.35 -24.97 18.71
C LEU A 197 -31.27 -24.83 20.23
N GLY A 198 -30.62 -23.77 20.72
CA GLY A 198 -30.61 -23.43 22.15
C GLY A 198 -32.02 -23.26 22.69
N HIS A 199 -32.91 -22.59 21.96
CA HIS A 199 -34.30 -22.45 22.36
C HIS A 199 -35.04 -23.79 22.42
N LEU A 200 -34.89 -24.64 21.40
CA LEU A 200 -35.59 -25.93 21.33
C LEU A 200 -35.26 -26.89 22.48
N TYR A 201 -34.01 -26.88 22.97
CA TYR A 201 -33.50 -27.91 23.87
C TYR A 201 -33.04 -27.44 25.25
N LEU A 202 -32.90 -26.12 25.45
CA LEU A 202 -32.42 -25.53 26.71
C LEU A 202 -33.40 -24.54 27.33
N ALA A 203 -34.47 -24.15 26.63
CA ALA A 203 -35.46 -23.26 27.20
C ALA A 203 -36.48 -24.07 28.00
N ASP A 204 -36.53 -23.85 29.31
CA ASP A 204 -37.56 -24.42 30.22
C ASP A 204 -38.95 -23.75 30.02
N SER A 205 -39.09 -22.84 29.05
CA SER A 205 -40.36 -22.18 28.77
C SER A 205 -40.53 -21.89 27.27
N PRO A 206 -41.71 -22.15 26.70
CA PRO A 206 -42.03 -21.73 25.34
C PRO A 206 -41.97 -20.21 25.29
N LEU A 207 -41.35 -19.64 24.25
CA LEU A 207 -41.14 -18.20 24.00
C LEU A 207 -42.42 -17.32 23.98
N GLY A 208 -43.59 -17.85 24.36
CA GLY A 208 -44.91 -17.24 24.15
C GLY A 208 -45.59 -16.61 25.36
N GLN A 209 -45.11 -16.78 26.60
CA GLN A 209 -45.78 -16.18 27.77
C GLN A 209 -44.98 -14.96 28.25
N PHE A 210 -45.20 -13.84 27.55
CA PHE A 210 -44.66 -12.50 27.81
C PHE A 210 -43.13 -12.38 27.78
N LEU A 211 -42.60 -11.86 26.66
CA LEU A 211 -41.26 -11.28 26.67
C LEU A 211 -41.20 -10.20 27.76
N PRO A 212 -40.26 -10.27 28.73
CA PRO A 212 -40.11 -9.25 29.75
C PRO A 212 -39.92 -7.88 29.07
N PRO A 213 -40.43 -6.78 29.65
CA PRO A 213 -40.50 -5.47 28.98
C PRO A 213 -39.18 -5.01 28.37
N TRP A 214 -38.05 -5.30 29.02
CA TRP A 214 -36.72 -4.93 28.54
C TRP A 214 -36.31 -5.64 27.23
N ARG A 215 -36.75 -6.90 26.99
CA ARG A 215 -36.47 -7.61 25.73
C ARG A 215 -37.25 -7.04 24.57
N ARG A 216 -38.52 -6.66 24.80
CA ARG A 216 -39.33 -5.95 23.81
C ARG A 216 -38.72 -4.59 23.49
N GLY A 217 -38.30 -3.85 24.51
CA GLY A 217 -37.57 -2.59 24.33
C GLY A 217 -36.30 -2.77 23.49
N LEU A 218 -35.48 -3.78 23.80
CA LEU A 218 -34.26 -4.08 23.05
C LEU A 218 -34.54 -4.46 21.59
N ALA A 219 -35.55 -5.29 21.34
CA ALA A 219 -35.94 -5.66 19.98
C ALA A 219 -36.38 -4.43 19.16
N VAL A 220 -37.21 -3.56 19.75
CA VAL A 220 -37.63 -2.30 19.12
C VAL A 220 -36.42 -1.40 18.84
N LEU A 221 -35.50 -1.27 19.79
CA LEU A 221 -34.27 -0.48 19.61
C LEU A 221 -33.40 -1.02 18.47
N LEU A 222 -33.17 -2.33 18.41
CA LEU A 222 -32.38 -2.96 17.35
C LEU A 222 -33.05 -2.81 15.99
N THR A 223 -34.37 -3.01 15.89
CA THR A 223 -35.12 -2.79 14.65
C THR A 223 -35.07 -1.33 14.21
N ALA A 224 -35.26 -0.38 15.13
CA ALA A 224 -35.14 1.05 14.83
C ALA A 224 -33.73 1.40 14.35
N PHE A 225 -32.69 0.86 14.99
CA PHE A 225 -31.30 1.02 14.57
C PHE A 225 -31.06 0.46 13.16
N THR A 226 -31.56 -0.75 12.84
CA THR A 226 -31.43 -1.32 11.50
C THR A 226 -32.14 -0.47 10.45
N ILE A 227 -33.34 0.03 10.74
CA ILE A 227 -34.07 0.93 9.83
C ILE A 227 -33.26 2.23 9.63
N ALA A 228 -32.74 2.82 10.71
CA ALA A 228 -31.92 4.02 10.63
C ALA A 228 -30.64 3.78 9.80
N ALA A 229 -29.98 2.63 9.96
CA ALA A 229 -28.83 2.25 9.15
C ALA A 229 -29.18 2.13 7.66
N VAL A 230 -30.30 1.48 7.31
CA VAL A 230 -30.76 1.40 5.91
C VAL A 230 -31.07 2.79 5.33
N ILE A 231 -31.72 3.66 6.11
CA ILE A 231 -31.98 5.04 5.69
C ILE A 231 -30.66 5.79 5.48
N TYR A 232 -29.68 5.61 6.36
CA TYR A 232 -28.35 6.23 6.27
C TYR A 232 -27.56 5.75 5.04
N GLU A 233 -27.62 4.47 4.70
CA GLU A 233 -26.89 3.89 3.55
C GLU A 233 -27.52 4.26 2.19
N THR A 234 -28.81 4.63 2.16
CA THR A 234 -29.50 4.97 0.92
C THR A 234 -28.82 6.13 0.14
N PRO A 235 -28.54 7.31 0.75
CA PRO A 235 -27.80 8.37 0.07
C PRO A 235 -26.35 8.01 -0.24
N VAL A 236 -25.69 7.16 0.56
CA VAL A 236 -24.33 6.65 0.28
C VAL A 236 -24.31 5.84 -1.01
N LEU A 237 -25.27 4.92 -1.16
CA LEU A 237 -25.41 4.12 -2.38
C LEU A 237 -25.74 4.99 -3.60
N ALA A 238 -26.62 5.97 -3.44
CA ALA A 238 -26.94 6.93 -4.50
C ALA A 238 -25.71 7.77 -4.90
N ALA A 239 -24.91 8.21 -3.94
CA ALA A 239 -23.66 8.94 -4.18
C ALA A 239 -22.66 8.07 -4.96
N TRP A 240 -22.48 6.82 -4.55
CA TRP A 240 -21.63 5.87 -5.27
C TRP A 240 -22.10 5.68 -6.72
N GLN A 241 -23.40 5.49 -6.96
CA GLN A 241 -23.97 5.38 -8.31
C GLN A 241 -23.70 6.64 -9.16
N GLN A 242 -23.85 7.83 -8.59
CA GLN A 242 -23.52 9.08 -9.30
C GLN A 242 -22.04 9.12 -9.67
N SER A 243 -21.14 8.78 -8.74
CA SER A 243 -19.70 8.77 -9.01
C SER A 243 -19.30 7.76 -10.09
N SER A 244 -19.90 6.57 -10.08
CA SER A 244 -19.70 5.51 -11.07
C SER A 244 -20.03 6.00 -12.49
N LEU A 245 -21.19 6.64 -12.66
CA LEU A 245 -21.57 7.29 -13.93
C LEU A 245 -20.62 8.44 -14.30
N GLY A 246 -20.15 9.20 -13.32
CA GLY A 246 -19.13 10.23 -13.53
C GLY A 246 -17.87 9.66 -14.16
N PHE A 247 -17.34 8.55 -13.65
CA PHE A 247 -16.13 7.93 -14.19
C PHE A 247 -16.29 7.39 -15.60
N VAL A 248 -17.50 7.02 -16.03
CA VAL A 248 -17.80 6.71 -17.44
C VAL A 248 -17.61 7.96 -18.31
N PHE A 249 -18.13 9.11 -17.90
CA PHE A 249 -17.93 10.37 -18.64
C PHE A 249 -16.47 10.82 -18.64
N LEU A 250 -15.73 10.58 -17.56
CA LEU A 250 -14.29 10.86 -17.51
C LEU A 250 -13.50 10.06 -18.55
N ASP A 251 -13.80 8.77 -18.71
CA ASP A 251 -13.14 7.94 -19.72
C ASP A 251 -13.43 8.43 -21.15
N GLN A 252 -14.68 8.84 -21.40
CA GLN A 252 -15.07 9.47 -22.67
C GLN A 252 -14.34 10.80 -22.88
N ALA A 253 -14.19 11.63 -21.84
CA ALA A 253 -13.44 12.88 -21.92
C ALA A 253 -11.96 12.63 -22.24
N ARG A 254 -11.31 11.67 -21.58
CA ARG A 254 -9.91 11.30 -21.88
C ARG A 254 -9.75 10.79 -23.31
N THR A 255 -10.72 10.03 -23.82
CA THR A 255 -10.72 9.55 -25.20
C THR A 255 -10.84 10.71 -26.19
N ALA A 256 -11.82 11.60 -26.00
CA ALA A 256 -11.97 12.80 -26.84
C ALA A 256 -10.71 13.69 -26.82
N LEU A 257 -10.05 13.83 -25.66
CA LEU A 257 -8.80 14.58 -25.53
C LEU A 257 -7.66 13.95 -26.35
N ARG A 258 -7.54 12.60 -26.35
CA ARG A 258 -6.55 11.89 -27.19
C ARG A 258 -6.83 12.07 -28.68
N GLU A 259 -8.11 12.11 -29.05
CA GLU A 259 -8.58 12.35 -30.41
C GLU A 259 -8.56 13.83 -30.82
N GLN A 260 -8.17 14.72 -29.91
CA GLN A 260 -8.14 16.18 -30.10
C GLN A 260 -9.52 16.82 -30.34
N ASP A 261 -10.62 16.14 -29.97
CA ASP A 261 -11.98 16.68 -30.00
C ASP A 261 -12.26 17.45 -28.70
N LEU A 262 -11.98 18.76 -28.73
CA LEU A 262 -12.15 19.63 -27.57
C LEU A 262 -13.61 19.92 -27.21
N SER A 263 -14.53 19.87 -28.18
CA SER A 263 -15.96 20.04 -27.91
C SER A 263 -16.51 18.90 -27.07
N THR A 264 -16.28 17.66 -27.52
CA THR A 264 -16.71 16.46 -26.79
C THR A 264 -15.97 16.35 -25.46
N PHE A 265 -14.67 16.67 -25.42
CA PHE A 265 -13.92 16.73 -24.18
C PHE A 265 -14.57 17.65 -23.13
N GLN A 266 -14.93 18.88 -23.51
CA GLN A 266 -15.54 19.84 -22.60
C GLN A 266 -16.92 19.38 -22.11
N GLU A 267 -17.76 18.84 -23.00
CA GLU A 267 -19.08 18.32 -22.63
C GLU A 267 -18.96 17.16 -21.64
N LYS A 268 -18.12 16.17 -21.93
CA LYS A 268 -17.94 14.98 -21.08
C LYS A 268 -17.25 15.32 -19.76
N LEU A 269 -16.32 16.27 -19.77
CA LEU A 269 -15.71 16.78 -18.55
C LEU A 269 -16.76 17.45 -17.66
N GLN A 270 -17.68 18.25 -18.22
CA GLN A 270 -18.74 18.86 -17.44
C GLN A 270 -19.68 17.80 -16.83
N GLN A 271 -20.05 16.77 -17.60
CA GLN A 271 -20.86 15.66 -17.10
C GLN A 271 -20.16 14.90 -15.96
N PHE A 272 -18.84 14.69 -16.04
CA PHE A 272 -18.05 14.13 -14.94
C PHE A 272 -18.11 15.03 -13.69
N ARG A 273 -17.87 16.34 -13.83
CA ARG A 273 -17.91 17.31 -12.73
C ARG A 273 -19.28 17.35 -12.05
N ASP A 274 -20.35 17.39 -12.82
CA ASP A 274 -21.72 17.42 -12.31
C ASP A 274 -22.03 16.16 -11.50
N ARG A 275 -21.62 14.99 -11.98
CA ARG A 275 -21.85 13.71 -11.31
C ARG A 275 -21.09 13.59 -9.99
N LEU A 276 -19.81 13.99 -9.93
CA LEU A 276 -19.07 13.97 -8.66
C LEU A 276 -19.56 15.04 -7.69
N THR A 277 -20.01 16.20 -8.18
CA THR A 277 -20.63 17.22 -7.32
C THR A 277 -21.94 16.72 -6.72
N GLN A 278 -22.76 16.01 -7.51
CA GLN A 278 -23.98 15.36 -7.01
C GLN A 278 -23.66 14.25 -6.01
N ALA A 279 -22.64 13.42 -6.27
CA ALA A 279 -22.19 12.41 -5.32
C ALA A 279 -21.78 13.04 -3.98
N GLN A 280 -21.01 14.12 -4.01
CA GLN A 280 -20.62 14.87 -2.82
C GLN A 280 -21.82 15.49 -2.09
N ALA A 281 -22.81 16.00 -2.81
CA ALA A 281 -24.02 16.55 -2.20
C ALA A 281 -24.87 15.48 -1.49
N LEU A 282 -24.89 14.25 -2.03
CA LEU A 282 -25.60 13.11 -1.44
C LEU A 282 -24.87 12.54 -0.21
N ASN A 283 -23.54 12.56 -0.21
CA ASN A 283 -22.72 12.12 0.93
C ASN A 283 -21.63 13.16 1.28
N PRO A 284 -21.98 14.24 2.01
CA PRO A 284 -21.08 15.39 2.22
C PRO A 284 -19.84 15.12 3.07
N VAL A 285 -19.80 14.01 3.81
CA VAL A 285 -18.68 13.66 4.70
C VAL A 285 -17.62 12.78 4.01
N GLU A 286 -17.89 12.34 2.77
CA GLU A 286 -17.01 11.43 2.05
C GLU A 286 -15.89 12.18 1.33
N PRO A 287 -14.61 12.05 1.75
CA PRO A 287 -13.50 12.74 1.10
C PRO A 287 -13.16 12.18 -0.29
N TYR A 288 -13.61 10.96 -0.63
CA TYR A 288 -13.26 10.31 -1.90
C TYR A 288 -13.63 11.13 -3.13
N TYR A 289 -14.84 11.71 -3.18
CA TYR A 289 -15.33 12.43 -4.35
C TYR A 289 -14.55 13.70 -4.66
N PRO A 290 -14.31 14.63 -3.71
CA PRO A 290 -13.48 15.81 -3.96
C PRO A 290 -12.02 15.43 -4.27
N PHE A 291 -11.48 14.39 -3.64
CA PHE A 291 -10.15 13.89 -4.00
C PHE A 291 -10.06 13.37 -5.43
N GLN A 292 -11.02 12.56 -5.87
CA GLN A 292 -11.07 12.06 -7.24
C GLN A 292 -11.34 13.18 -8.25
N LEU A 293 -12.27 14.08 -7.96
CA LEU A 293 -12.57 15.22 -8.83
C LEU A 293 -11.32 16.10 -8.98
N GLY A 294 -10.71 16.52 -7.87
CA GLY A 294 -9.53 17.38 -7.86
C GLY A 294 -8.33 16.75 -8.56
N TRP A 295 -8.04 15.48 -8.27
CA TRP A 295 -6.91 14.79 -8.89
C TRP A 295 -7.09 14.64 -10.41
N ASN A 296 -8.25 14.21 -10.87
CA ASN A 296 -8.51 14.04 -12.31
C ASN A 296 -8.47 15.38 -13.05
N LEU A 297 -8.98 16.47 -12.46
CA LEU A 297 -8.86 17.81 -13.04
C LEU A 297 -7.40 18.28 -13.13
N GLY A 298 -6.59 18.01 -12.10
CA GLY A 298 -5.16 18.32 -12.09
C GLY A 298 -4.39 17.54 -13.15
N ASP A 299 -4.67 16.24 -13.28
CA ASP A 299 -4.10 15.34 -14.29
C ASP A 299 -4.46 15.80 -15.72
N LEU A 300 -5.74 16.09 -15.98
CA LEU A 300 -6.21 16.61 -17.27
C LEU A 300 -5.59 17.98 -17.60
N ALA A 301 -5.47 18.88 -16.62
CA ALA A 301 -4.82 20.17 -16.81
C ALA A 301 -3.34 20.02 -17.20
N MET A 302 -2.66 19.04 -16.60
CA MET A 302 -1.29 18.70 -16.95
C MET A 302 -1.20 18.17 -18.39
N ALA A 303 -2.07 17.25 -18.78
CA ALA A 303 -2.14 16.73 -20.15
C ALA A 303 -2.42 17.84 -21.19
N LEU A 304 -3.39 18.71 -20.92
CA LEU A 304 -3.71 19.88 -21.76
C LEU A 304 -2.52 20.81 -21.93
N THR A 305 -1.76 21.05 -20.86
CA THR A 305 -0.57 21.92 -20.92
C THR A 305 0.52 21.31 -21.78
N LEU A 306 0.75 20.00 -21.66
CA LEU A 306 1.70 19.29 -22.52
C LEU A 306 1.26 19.26 -23.99
N GLY A 307 -0.06 19.27 -24.24
CA GLY A 307 -0.66 19.40 -25.57
C GLY A 307 -0.75 20.84 -26.10
N GLY A 308 -0.16 21.83 -25.42
CA GLY A 308 -0.15 23.24 -25.85
C GLY A 308 -1.40 24.05 -25.51
N GLN A 309 -2.34 23.49 -24.73
CA GLN A 309 -3.62 24.12 -24.35
C GLN A 309 -3.58 24.73 -22.95
N SER A 310 -2.53 25.50 -22.67
CA SER A 310 -2.29 26.07 -21.35
C SER A 310 -3.43 26.96 -20.84
N GLN A 311 -4.12 27.69 -21.72
CA GLN A 311 -5.25 28.56 -21.34
C GLN A 311 -6.44 27.75 -20.81
N THR A 312 -6.77 26.63 -21.46
CA THR A 312 -7.80 25.68 -21.00
C THR A 312 -7.40 25.00 -19.69
N ALA A 313 -6.12 24.75 -19.47
CA ALA A 313 -5.62 24.08 -18.28
C ALA A 313 -5.66 24.95 -17.00
N LEU A 314 -5.57 26.27 -17.10
CA LEU A 314 -5.54 27.18 -15.94
C LEU A 314 -6.77 27.06 -15.01
N PRO A 315 -8.02 27.18 -15.50
CA PRO A 315 -9.19 27.06 -14.63
C PRO A 315 -9.30 25.66 -14.01
N LEU A 316 -8.95 24.60 -14.76
CA LEU A 316 -8.95 23.24 -14.25
C LEU A 316 -7.95 23.05 -13.09
N ARG A 317 -6.77 23.69 -13.14
CA ARG A 317 -5.81 23.65 -12.02
C ARG A 317 -6.35 24.33 -10.77
N ALA A 318 -6.99 25.49 -10.93
CA ALA A 318 -7.55 26.24 -9.81
C ALA A 318 -8.68 25.44 -9.14
N GLU A 319 -9.55 24.84 -9.95
CA GLU A 319 -10.60 23.94 -9.45
C GLU A 319 -10.02 22.67 -8.82
N ALA A 320 -8.98 22.09 -9.40
CA ALA A 320 -8.29 20.93 -8.83
C ALA A 320 -7.79 21.22 -7.41
N ILE A 321 -7.12 22.36 -7.20
CA ILE A 321 -6.65 22.80 -5.88
C ILE A 321 -7.84 22.91 -4.91
N ALA A 322 -8.89 23.64 -5.29
CA ALA A 322 -10.06 23.84 -4.43
C ALA A 322 -10.75 22.51 -4.03
N GLN A 323 -10.85 21.56 -4.96
CA GLN A 323 -11.45 20.25 -4.68
C GLN A 323 -10.54 19.39 -3.79
N ILE A 324 -9.22 19.40 -4.00
CA ILE A 324 -8.31 18.69 -3.10
C ILE A 324 -8.33 19.32 -1.70
N GLU A 325 -8.35 20.65 -1.58
CA GLU A 325 -8.48 21.34 -0.29
C GLU A 325 -9.79 21.00 0.41
N HIS A 326 -10.90 20.89 -0.32
CA HIS A 326 -12.16 20.40 0.21
C HIS A 326 -12.04 18.96 0.74
N GLY A 327 -11.39 18.07 -0.01
CA GLY A 327 -11.11 16.71 0.46
C GLY A 327 -10.23 16.68 1.71
N ILE A 328 -9.21 17.56 1.80
CA ILE A 328 -8.37 17.71 3.00
C ILE A 328 -9.18 18.20 4.20
N ALA A 329 -10.14 19.10 3.99
CA ALA A 329 -11.02 19.58 5.07
C ALA A 329 -11.90 18.44 5.64
N LEU A 330 -12.29 17.48 4.79
CA LEU A 330 -13.05 16.28 5.19
C LEU A 330 -12.16 15.20 5.82
N ASN A 331 -10.94 15.02 5.30
CA ASN A 331 -9.94 14.11 5.85
C ASN A 331 -8.52 14.74 5.83
N PRO A 332 -8.10 15.37 6.95
CA PRO A 332 -6.78 16.01 7.07
C PRO A 332 -5.65 15.03 7.42
N HIS A 333 -5.95 13.74 7.48
CA HIS A 333 -5.03 12.66 7.84
C HIS A 333 -4.67 11.80 6.64
N LEU A 334 -5.03 12.20 5.42
CA LEU A 334 -4.66 11.50 4.20
C LEU A 334 -3.53 12.22 3.45
N GLU A 335 -2.36 11.59 3.39
CA GLU A 335 -1.16 12.08 2.69
C GLU A 335 -1.44 12.38 1.21
N PHE A 336 -2.35 11.65 0.58
CA PHE A 336 -2.73 11.85 -0.82
C PHE A 336 -3.20 13.28 -1.11
N GLY A 337 -4.06 13.84 -0.26
CA GLY A 337 -4.57 15.20 -0.45
C GLY A 337 -3.43 16.21 -0.37
N HIS A 338 -2.63 16.12 0.69
CA HIS A 338 -1.51 17.03 0.93
C HIS A 338 -0.42 16.95 -0.16
N SER A 339 -0.02 15.76 -0.59
CA SER A 339 0.97 15.62 -1.68
C SER A 339 0.44 16.13 -3.01
N THR A 340 -0.82 15.83 -3.34
CA THR A 340 -1.45 16.26 -4.59
C THR A 340 -1.53 17.78 -4.67
N VAL A 341 -2.06 18.45 -3.64
CA VAL A 341 -2.17 19.92 -3.65
C VAL A 341 -0.80 20.60 -3.58
N GLY A 342 0.18 20.03 -2.85
CA GLY A 342 1.56 20.53 -2.84
C GLY A 342 2.16 20.58 -4.24
N TRP A 343 1.99 19.52 -5.02
CA TRP A 343 2.43 19.48 -6.42
C TRP A 343 1.66 20.47 -7.31
N LEU A 344 0.34 20.61 -7.14
CA LEU A 344 -0.46 21.60 -7.88
C LEU A 344 -0.04 23.04 -7.59
N TYR A 345 0.30 23.36 -6.33
CA TYR A 345 0.85 24.67 -5.97
C TYR A 345 2.21 24.93 -6.61
N LEU A 346 3.11 23.94 -6.64
CA LEU A 346 4.40 24.10 -7.34
C LEU A 346 4.23 24.30 -8.85
N GLN A 347 3.25 23.64 -9.47
CA GLN A 347 2.91 23.84 -10.88
C GLN A 347 2.34 25.25 -11.16
N THR A 348 1.66 25.87 -10.19
CA THR A 348 1.14 27.24 -10.28
C THR A 348 2.10 28.29 -9.73
N ASN A 349 3.36 27.91 -9.48
CA ASN A 349 4.42 28.78 -8.95
C ASN A 349 4.07 29.42 -7.58
N GLN A 350 3.41 28.66 -6.70
CA GLN A 350 3.05 29.06 -5.33
C GLN A 350 3.80 28.23 -4.28
N PRO A 351 5.14 28.32 -4.21
CA PRO A 351 5.94 27.44 -3.34
C PRO A 351 5.68 27.66 -1.85
N ALA A 352 5.31 28.87 -1.43
CA ALA A 352 4.96 29.17 -0.04
C ALA A 352 3.67 28.44 0.41
N ALA A 353 2.69 28.27 -0.49
CA ALA A 353 1.50 27.49 -0.23
C ALA A 353 1.81 25.98 -0.25
N ALA A 354 2.72 25.53 -1.12
CA ALA A 354 3.09 24.11 -1.23
C ALA A 354 3.80 23.55 0.03
N GLU A 355 4.69 24.35 0.65
CA GLU A 355 5.51 23.93 1.79
C GLU A 355 4.73 23.26 2.95
N PRO A 356 3.68 23.88 3.53
CA PRO A 356 2.94 23.26 4.64
C PRO A 356 2.29 21.94 4.26
N HIS A 357 1.82 21.78 3.02
CA HIS A 357 1.25 20.53 2.56
C HIS A 357 2.30 19.43 2.44
N PHE A 358 3.48 19.69 1.88
CA PHE A 358 4.55 18.69 1.88
C PHE A 358 4.99 18.30 3.29
N ARG A 359 5.10 19.27 4.21
CA ARG A 359 5.42 18.96 5.62
C ARG A 359 4.36 18.08 6.27
N ARG A 360 3.08 18.32 6.02
CA ARG A 360 1.99 17.48 6.54
C ARG A 360 1.98 16.09 5.89
N ALA A 361 2.21 16.00 4.59
CA ALA A 361 2.35 14.73 3.88
C ALA A 361 3.51 13.89 4.44
N ILE A 362 4.67 14.51 4.69
CA ILE A 362 5.85 13.87 5.33
C ILE A 362 5.53 13.44 6.76
N ALA A 363 4.78 14.23 7.52
CA ALA A 363 4.39 13.85 8.88
C ALA A 363 3.51 12.60 8.93
N LEU A 364 2.66 12.40 7.92
CA LEU A 364 1.79 11.22 7.79
C LEU A 364 2.56 10.00 7.24
N ILE A 365 3.40 10.20 6.22
CA ILE A 365 4.21 9.14 5.62
C ILE A 365 5.63 9.64 5.31
N PRO A 366 6.56 9.58 6.29
CA PRO A 366 7.90 10.16 6.14
C PRO A 366 8.73 9.54 5.00
N THR A 367 8.51 8.26 4.72
CA THR A 367 9.28 7.53 3.69
C THR A 367 8.59 7.48 2.32
N LYS A 368 7.48 8.22 2.15
CA LYS A 368 6.81 8.34 0.86
C LYS A 368 7.74 9.06 -0.09
N ARG A 369 7.99 8.41 -1.22
CA ARG A 369 8.89 8.92 -2.26
C ARG A 369 8.37 10.24 -2.81
N SER A 370 9.27 11.09 -3.28
CA SER A 370 9.01 12.42 -3.84
C SER A 370 8.55 13.50 -2.88
N LEU A 371 8.16 13.19 -1.64
CA LEU A 371 7.67 14.22 -0.72
C LEU A 371 8.79 15.15 -0.24
N HIS A 372 9.95 14.60 0.10
CA HIS A 372 11.10 15.39 0.51
C HIS A 372 11.66 16.18 -0.68
N PHE A 373 11.62 15.62 -1.89
CA PHE A 373 11.90 16.35 -3.12
C PHE A 373 10.92 17.52 -3.36
N GLY A 374 9.61 17.31 -3.20
CA GLY A 374 8.60 18.37 -3.33
C GLY A 374 8.78 19.47 -2.29
N LEU A 375 9.07 19.10 -1.04
CA LEU A 375 9.43 20.05 0.02
C LEU A 375 10.69 20.84 -0.36
N ALA A 376 11.72 20.18 -0.90
CA ALA A 376 12.91 20.85 -1.35
C ALA A 376 12.65 21.85 -2.48
N ASP A 377 11.85 21.48 -3.49
CA ASP A 377 11.46 22.41 -4.57
C ASP A 377 10.76 23.65 -4.01
N ALA A 378 9.81 23.44 -3.10
CA ALA A 378 9.11 24.54 -2.42
C ALA A 378 10.08 25.45 -1.64
N LEU A 379 11.02 24.88 -0.90
CA LEU A 379 11.98 25.65 -0.10
C LEU A 379 13.01 26.40 -0.97
N LEU A 380 13.53 25.76 -2.01
CA LEU A 380 14.52 26.37 -2.91
C LEU A 380 13.91 27.52 -3.73
N ARG A 381 12.67 27.38 -4.22
CA ARG A 381 11.95 28.49 -4.89
C ARG A 381 11.63 29.65 -3.96
N GLN A 382 11.51 29.39 -2.65
CA GLN A 382 11.42 30.41 -1.60
C GLN A 382 12.78 30.99 -1.17
N GLN A 383 13.89 30.57 -1.80
CA GLN A 383 15.27 30.95 -1.43
C GLN A 383 15.70 30.48 -0.03
N LYS A 384 14.98 29.53 0.58
CA LYS A 384 15.36 28.85 1.83
C LYS A 384 16.37 27.73 1.53
N ILE A 385 17.54 28.12 1.00
CA ILE A 385 18.52 27.20 0.40
C ILE A 385 19.02 26.12 1.37
N PRO A 386 19.44 26.43 2.62
CA PRO A 386 19.92 25.41 3.54
C PRO A 386 18.88 24.31 3.81
N ASP A 387 17.62 24.69 4.06
CA ASP A 387 16.54 23.76 4.35
C ASP A 387 16.15 22.93 3.11
N GLY A 388 16.16 23.55 1.93
CA GLY A 388 15.89 22.83 0.68
C GLY A 388 16.94 21.77 0.35
N ILE A 389 18.23 22.05 0.63
CA ILE A 389 19.31 21.07 0.47
C ILE A 389 19.18 19.93 1.49
N GLN A 390 18.81 20.24 2.73
CA GLN A 390 18.54 19.20 3.74
C GLN A 390 17.38 18.30 3.32
N ALA A 391 16.29 18.88 2.81
CA ALA A 391 15.16 18.10 2.29
C ALA A 391 15.58 17.21 1.09
N LEU A 392 16.40 17.70 0.16
CA LEU A 392 16.97 16.85 -0.90
C LEU A 392 17.85 15.72 -0.34
N ALA A 393 18.63 16.00 0.70
CA ALA A 393 19.46 14.99 1.34
C ALA A 393 18.57 13.90 1.96
N ASP A 394 17.49 14.27 2.66
CA ASP A 394 16.51 13.33 3.20
C ASP A 394 15.82 12.49 2.11
N GLU A 395 15.52 13.07 0.92
CA GLU A 395 15.02 12.28 -0.22
C GLU A 395 16.05 11.21 -0.64
N ILE A 396 17.34 11.54 -0.68
CA ILE A 396 18.40 10.56 -0.99
C ILE A 396 18.54 9.51 0.12
N ILE A 397 18.41 9.88 1.41
CA ILE A 397 18.45 8.90 2.51
C ILE A 397 17.27 7.92 2.41
N ASN A 398 16.08 8.42 2.07
CA ASN A 398 14.86 7.63 1.96
C ASN A 398 14.77 6.83 0.65
N GLU A 399 15.33 7.35 -0.44
CA GLU A 399 15.40 6.73 -1.77
C GLU A 399 16.83 6.87 -2.33
N PRO A 400 17.80 6.02 -1.93
CA PRO A 400 19.21 6.16 -2.34
C PRO A 400 19.44 6.17 -3.86
N ILE A 401 18.59 5.48 -4.62
CA ILE A 401 18.66 5.49 -6.09
C ILE A 401 18.40 6.89 -6.69
N PHE A 402 17.68 7.78 -5.98
CA PHE A 402 17.45 9.17 -6.37
C PHE A 402 18.74 9.96 -6.57
N LEU A 403 19.83 9.58 -5.91
CA LEU A 403 21.18 10.13 -6.12
C LEU A 403 21.63 10.09 -7.58
N THR A 404 21.17 9.09 -8.33
CA THR A 404 21.50 8.91 -9.76
C THR A 404 20.54 9.65 -10.68
N SER A 405 19.50 10.29 -10.15
CA SER A 405 18.47 10.95 -10.96
C SER A 405 19.07 11.97 -11.93
N PRO A 406 18.72 11.90 -13.23
CA PRO A 406 19.11 12.90 -14.22
C PRO A 406 18.73 14.33 -13.84
N LEU A 407 17.70 14.52 -12.98
CA LEU A 407 17.30 15.84 -12.48
C LEU A 407 18.43 16.56 -11.76
N LEU A 408 19.25 15.86 -10.96
CA LEU A 408 20.33 16.46 -10.19
C LEU A 408 21.48 17.00 -11.07
N ASN A 409 21.50 16.61 -12.35
CA ASN A 409 22.44 17.13 -13.36
C ASN A 409 21.87 18.31 -14.15
N SER A 410 20.62 18.70 -13.89
CA SER A 410 19.89 19.70 -14.68
C SER A 410 19.58 20.94 -13.84
N PHE A 411 19.44 22.10 -14.48
CA PHE A 411 19.00 23.31 -13.79
C PHE A 411 17.56 23.15 -13.24
N PRO A 412 17.23 23.66 -12.04
CA PRO A 412 18.09 24.39 -11.10
C PRO A 412 18.81 23.50 -10.08
N TRP A 413 18.71 22.17 -10.16
CA TRP A 413 19.26 21.28 -9.14
C TRP A 413 20.79 21.17 -9.17
N GLN A 414 21.36 21.26 -10.38
CA GLN A 414 22.80 21.12 -10.60
C GLN A 414 23.62 22.13 -9.78
N ILE A 415 23.11 23.35 -9.56
CA ILE A 415 23.83 24.38 -8.80
C ILE A 415 24.01 24.03 -7.31
N TYR A 416 23.17 23.14 -6.78
CA TYR A 416 23.23 22.72 -5.37
C TYR A 416 23.95 21.38 -5.19
N ARG A 417 24.38 20.71 -6.27
CA ARG A 417 24.84 19.32 -6.25
C ARG A 417 26.01 19.07 -5.31
N ASP A 418 27.06 19.88 -5.37
CA ASP A 418 28.26 19.66 -4.54
C ASP A 418 27.96 19.85 -3.06
N ARG A 419 27.14 20.85 -2.74
CA ARG A 419 26.68 21.10 -1.36
C ARG A 419 25.75 19.98 -0.89
N LEU A 420 24.81 19.54 -1.73
CA LEU A 420 23.93 18.40 -1.47
C LEU A 420 24.74 17.16 -1.12
N PHE A 421 25.72 16.78 -1.95
CA PHE A 421 26.55 15.60 -1.69
C PHE A 421 27.38 15.71 -0.41
N THR A 422 27.74 16.92 0.02
CA THR A 422 28.43 17.15 1.30
C THR A 422 27.47 16.92 2.47
N VAL A 423 26.30 17.57 2.43
CA VAL A 423 25.26 17.45 3.45
C VAL A 423 24.75 16.01 3.58
N THR A 424 24.52 15.32 2.46
CA THR A 424 24.09 13.91 2.48
C THR A 424 25.16 12.99 3.09
N ASP A 425 26.45 13.24 2.84
CA ASP A 425 27.54 12.43 3.42
C ASP A 425 27.69 12.66 4.94
N GLU A 426 27.54 13.90 5.39
CA GLU A 426 27.45 14.25 6.82
C GLU A 426 26.25 13.55 7.47
N ARG A 427 25.09 13.59 6.82
CA ARG A 427 23.86 12.93 7.29
C ARG A 427 24.02 11.42 7.40
N TYR A 428 24.62 10.76 6.42
CA TYR A 428 24.96 9.34 6.52
C TYR A 428 25.91 9.08 7.68
N THR A 429 26.92 9.93 7.90
CA THR A 429 27.86 9.78 9.02
C THR A 429 27.15 9.85 10.37
N GLU A 430 26.23 10.80 10.54
CA GLU A 430 25.39 10.92 11.74
C GLU A 430 24.53 9.66 11.95
N LEU A 431 23.86 9.20 10.89
CA LEU A 431 22.99 8.02 10.94
C LEU A 431 23.77 6.75 11.24
N ILE A 432 24.95 6.54 10.63
CA ILE A 432 25.81 5.38 10.88
C ILE A 432 26.35 5.38 12.31
N LYS A 433 26.70 6.56 12.84
CA LYS A 433 27.16 6.70 14.22
C LYS A 433 26.05 6.34 15.22
N ALA A 434 24.82 6.76 14.95
CA ALA A 434 23.67 6.41 15.77
C ALA A 434 23.28 4.93 15.61
N TYR A 435 23.38 4.41 14.38
CA TYR A 435 22.91 3.09 13.97
C TYR A 435 23.86 2.48 12.93
N PRO A 436 24.85 1.68 13.35
CA PRO A 436 25.83 1.10 12.45
C PRO A 436 25.21 -0.04 11.62
N ALA A 437 24.49 0.34 10.55
CA ALA A 437 23.87 -0.58 9.60
C ALA A 437 24.72 -0.71 8.33
N PRO A 438 24.99 -1.93 7.83
CA PRO A 438 25.74 -2.16 6.59
C PRO A 438 25.14 -1.44 5.37
N GLU A 439 23.81 -1.33 5.30
CA GLU A 439 23.09 -0.68 4.21
C GLU A 439 23.37 0.83 4.15
N LEU A 440 23.45 1.48 5.32
CA LEU A 440 23.81 2.90 5.42
C LEU A 440 25.26 3.13 5.00
N GLN A 441 26.17 2.24 5.40
CA GLN A 441 27.58 2.29 4.99
C GLN A 441 27.74 2.10 3.48
N ALA A 442 27.01 1.14 2.89
CA ALA A 442 27.00 0.90 1.45
C ALA A 442 26.48 2.12 0.67
N ALA A 443 25.36 2.71 1.12
CA ALA A 443 24.79 3.90 0.49
C ALA A 443 25.73 5.12 0.58
N GLN A 444 26.40 5.32 1.72
CA GLN A 444 27.42 6.36 1.88
C GLN A 444 28.63 6.13 0.97
N ALA A 445 29.15 4.90 0.91
CA ALA A 445 30.26 4.55 0.03
C ALA A 445 29.91 4.80 -1.44
N PHE A 446 28.69 4.43 -1.85
CA PHE A 446 28.18 4.72 -3.19
C PHE A 446 28.10 6.23 -3.45
N LEU A 447 27.59 7.03 -2.51
CA LEU A 447 27.57 8.50 -2.62
C LEU A 447 28.96 9.09 -2.85
N ARG A 448 29.95 8.64 -2.08
CA ARG A 448 31.35 9.12 -2.20
C ARG A 448 31.99 8.75 -3.53
N TRP A 449 31.68 7.57 -4.08
CA TRP A 449 32.10 7.19 -5.43
C TRP A 449 31.37 7.96 -6.52
N TRP A 450 30.04 8.10 -6.42
CA TRP A 450 29.23 8.83 -7.38
C TRP A 450 29.62 10.31 -7.49
N SER A 451 30.00 10.91 -6.35
CA SER A 451 30.53 12.28 -6.27
C SER A 451 32.00 12.43 -6.69
N GLY A 452 32.69 11.32 -6.99
CA GLY A 452 34.11 11.33 -7.38
C GLY A 452 35.09 11.60 -6.22
N ARG A 453 34.64 11.55 -4.96
CA ARG A 453 35.47 11.84 -3.78
C ARG A 453 36.33 10.66 -3.35
N GLN A 454 35.83 9.44 -3.47
CA GLN A 454 36.54 8.21 -3.07
C GLN A 454 36.25 7.05 -4.03
N PRO A 455 37.18 6.10 -4.21
CA PRO A 455 36.88 4.86 -4.93
C PRO A 455 35.92 3.97 -4.13
N LEU A 456 35.06 3.24 -4.82
CA LEU A 456 34.11 2.30 -4.20
C LEU A 456 34.84 1.06 -3.68
N ALA A 457 34.85 0.85 -2.35
CA ALA A 457 35.67 -0.20 -1.72
C ALA A 457 34.87 -1.38 -1.12
N SER A 458 33.67 -1.17 -0.54
CA SER A 458 32.80 -2.21 0.06
C SER A 458 31.56 -1.58 0.74
N PRO A 459 30.43 -2.29 1.00
CA PRO A 459 29.97 -3.56 0.43
C PRO A 459 28.84 -3.29 -0.59
N ALA A 460 29.18 -3.27 -1.86
CA ALA A 460 28.21 -3.30 -2.96
C ALA A 460 28.70 -4.33 -3.99
N ASN A 461 27.77 -5.04 -4.64
CA ASN A 461 27.97 -6.07 -5.67
C ASN A 461 29.44 -6.28 -6.14
N PRO A 462 30.11 -7.41 -5.79
CA PRO A 462 31.52 -7.64 -6.13
C PRO A 462 31.81 -7.57 -7.63
N SER A 463 30.88 -8.02 -8.48
CA SER A 463 31.01 -7.96 -9.93
C SER A 463 31.05 -6.51 -10.43
N PHE A 464 30.30 -5.61 -9.79
CA PHE A 464 30.33 -4.17 -10.11
C PHE A 464 31.67 -3.53 -9.71
N ILE A 465 32.20 -3.85 -8.52
CA ILE A 465 33.51 -3.36 -8.08
C ILE A 465 34.63 -3.86 -9.00
N ALA A 466 34.60 -5.15 -9.37
CA ALA A 466 35.57 -5.73 -10.31
C ALA A 466 35.53 -5.00 -11.67
N ALA A 467 34.33 -4.70 -12.18
CA ALA A 467 34.16 -3.94 -13.41
C ALA A 467 34.72 -2.50 -13.30
N LEU A 468 34.53 -1.81 -12.17
CA LEU A 468 35.16 -0.50 -11.93
C LEU A 468 36.69 -0.58 -11.97
N GLN A 469 37.28 -1.72 -11.61
CA GLN A 469 38.72 -1.98 -11.65
C GLN A 469 39.21 -2.47 -13.03
N GLY A 470 38.34 -2.51 -14.04
CA GLY A 470 38.69 -2.97 -15.38
C GLY A 470 38.76 -4.50 -15.52
N GLN A 471 38.27 -5.25 -14.54
CA GLN A 471 38.31 -6.71 -14.55
C GLN A 471 37.03 -7.28 -15.21
N PRO A 472 37.16 -8.02 -16.33
CA PRO A 472 36.01 -8.62 -17.00
C PRO A 472 35.40 -9.77 -16.18
N PRO A 473 34.12 -10.12 -16.39
CA PRO A 473 33.50 -11.27 -15.73
C PRO A 473 34.25 -12.57 -16.04
N THR A 474 34.56 -13.34 -15.01
CA THR A 474 35.25 -14.64 -15.12
C THR A 474 34.30 -15.84 -15.24
N ARG A 475 33.01 -15.62 -15.01
CA ARG A 475 31.96 -16.63 -15.05
C ARG A 475 30.74 -16.14 -15.84
N PRO A 476 29.88 -17.04 -16.35
CA PRO A 476 28.64 -16.66 -16.99
C PRO A 476 27.76 -15.81 -16.07
N PRO A 477 27.10 -14.76 -16.60
CA PRO A 477 26.30 -13.84 -15.79
C PRO A 477 25.04 -14.52 -15.24
N GLN A 478 24.79 -14.33 -13.95
CA GLN A 478 23.65 -14.92 -13.22
C GLN A 478 22.63 -13.88 -12.73
N SER A 479 22.98 -12.60 -12.73
CA SER A 479 22.12 -11.49 -12.34
C SER A 479 21.91 -10.48 -13.47
N LEU A 480 20.94 -9.57 -13.28
CA LEU A 480 20.72 -8.42 -14.17
C LEU A 480 21.97 -7.54 -14.28
N SER A 481 22.59 -7.23 -13.14
CA SER A 481 23.81 -6.44 -13.06
C SER A 481 24.98 -7.11 -13.78
N GLU A 482 25.15 -8.42 -13.62
CA GLU A 482 26.21 -9.18 -14.31
C GLU A 482 25.98 -9.27 -15.82
N LEU A 483 24.74 -9.35 -16.29
CA LEU A 483 24.44 -9.30 -17.73
C LEU A 483 24.83 -7.95 -18.34
N ALA A 484 24.52 -6.84 -17.66
CA ALA A 484 24.88 -5.51 -18.10
C ALA A 484 26.41 -5.30 -18.10
N ILE A 485 27.11 -5.80 -17.09
CA ILE A 485 28.58 -5.79 -17.03
C ILE A 485 29.17 -6.64 -18.16
N ALA A 486 28.65 -7.85 -18.40
CA ALA A 486 29.12 -8.70 -19.49
C ALA A 486 28.90 -8.06 -20.87
N ALA A 487 27.80 -7.35 -21.07
CA ALA A 487 27.54 -6.59 -22.29
C ALA A 487 28.60 -5.49 -22.53
N PHE A 488 29.07 -4.84 -21.46
CA PHE A 488 30.15 -3.84 -21.55
C PHE A 488 31.46 -4.47 -22.04
N TYR A 489 31.87 -5.62 -21.49
CA TYR A 489 33.15 -6.27 -21.85
C TYR A 489 33.12 -7.14 -23.11
N ASN A 490 31.94 -7.47 -23.65
CA ASN A 490 31.81 -8.31 -24.84
C ASN A 490 31.11 -7.55 -26.00
N PRO A 491 31.84 -6.79 -26.83
CA PRO A 491 31.27 -6.05 -27.96
C PRO A 491 30.50 -6.91 -28.97
N LYS A 492 30.85 -8.20 -29.12
CA LYS A 492 30.20 -9.09 -30.09
C LYS A 492 28.81 -9.52 -29.66
N GLU A 493 28.59 -9.73 -28.36
CA GLU A 493 27.31 -10.18 -27.80
C GLU A 493 26.56 -9.08 -27.05
N ARG A 494 27.09 -7.85 -27.06
CA ARG A 494 26.60 -6.71 -26.29
C ARG A 494 25.10 -6.48 -26.43
N GLU A 495 24.61 -6.42 -27.67
CA GLU A 495 23.20 -6.20 -27.95
C GLU A 495 22.32 -7.33 -27.40
N PHE A 496 22.74 -8.57 -27.59
CA PHE A 496 22.03 -9.74 -27.07
C PHE A 496 21.99 -9.73 -25.53
N LEU A 497 23.13 -9.51 -24.87
CA LEU A 497 23.25 -9.50 -23.42
C LEU A 497 22.45 -8.36 -22.78
N LEU A 498 22.52 -7.16 -23.36
CA LEU A 498 21.75 -6.00 -22.90
C LEU A 498 20.24 -6.21 -23.09
N THR A 499 19.83 -6.75 -24.24
CA THR A 499 18.42 -7.07 -24.53
C THR A 499 17.90 -8.13 -23.57
N ARG A 500 18.72 -9.15 -23.26
CA ARG A 500 18.38 -10.16 -22.27
C ARG A 500 18.26 -9.57 -20.86
N ALA A 501 19.17 -8.69 -20.45
CA ALA A 501 19.09 -7.98 -19.18
C ALA A 501 17.80 -7.14 -19.10
N TYR A 502 17.46 -6.42 -20.17
CA TYR A 502 16.23 -5.64 -20.27
C TYR A 502 15.00 -6.52 -20.13
N ALA A 503 14.95 -7.63 -20.87
CA ALA A 503 13.80 -8.52 -20.87
C ALA A 503 13.56 -9.17 -19.50
N LEU A 504 14.62 -9.53 -18.78
CA LEU A 504 14.53 -10.05 -17.42
C LEU A 504 14.09 -8.97 -16.42
N SER A 505 14.58 -7.73 -16.57
CA SER A 505 14.19 -6.58 -15.74
C SER A 505 12.71 -6.23 -15.89
N ARG A 506 12.22 -6.14 -17.14
CA ARG A 506 10.82 -5.81 -17.46
C ARG A 506 9.87 -7.01 -17.43
N ARG A 507 10.39 -8.23 -17.32
CA ARG A 507 9.64 -9.50 -17.42
C ARG A 507 8.84 -9.63 -18.73
N ARG A 508 9.32 -9.01 -19.80
CA ARG A 508 8.76 -9.07 -21.17
C ARG A 508 9.85 -8.80 -22.19
N LEU A 509 9.69 -9.30 -23.42
CA LEU A 509 10.58 -8.92 -24.51
C LEU A 509 10.38 -7.43 -24.86
N PRO A 510 11.43 -6.73 -25.33
CA PRO A 510 11.30 -5.37 -25.81
C PRO A 510 10.38 -5.29 -27.02
N ASP A 511 9.65 -4.19 -27.13
CA ASP A 511 8.81 -3.85 -28.29
C ASP A 511 9.35 -2.62 -29.03
N GLU A 512 8.60 -2.12 -30.03
CA GLU A 512 8.99 -0.95 -30.81
C GLU A 512 9.15 0.33 -29.97
N LEU A 513 8.43 0.46 -28.86
CA LEU A 513 8.53 1.62 -27.97
C LEU A 513 9.83 1.60 -27.15
N ASP A 514 10.40 0.42 -26.92
CA ASP A 514 11.66 0.24 -26.19
C ASP A 514 12.91 0.47 -27.07
N ARG A 515 12.76 0.44 -28.39
CA ARG A 515 13.88 0.54 -29.34
C ARG A 515 14.75 1.78 -29.13
N PRO A 516 14.22 3.01 -28.92
CA PRO A 516 15.04 4.19 -28.67
C PRO A 516 15.88 4.10 -27.39
N LEU A 517 15.33 3.49 -26.34
CA LEU A 517 16.01 3.27 -25.06
C LEU A 517 17.18 2.30 -25.24
N LEU A 518 16.95 1.14 -25.84
CA LEU A 518 18.00 0.13 -26.07
C LEU A 518 19.10 0.68 -26.99
N GLN A 519 18.74 1.39 -28.05
CA GLN A 519 19.71 2.02 -28.95
C GLN A 519 20.55 3.08 -28.23
N ALA A 520 19.94 3.91 -27.37
CA ALA A 520 20.67 4.89 -26.57
C ALA A 520 21.65 4.21 -25.59
N LEU A 521 21.23 3.11 -24.95
CA LEU A 521 22.09 2.33 -24.05
C LEU A 521 23.31 1.77 -24.79
N LEU A 522 23.09 1.19 -25.97
CA LEU A 522 24.16 0.63 -26.82
C LEU A 522 25.12 1.73 -27.30
N THR A 523 24.61 2.85 -27.79
CA THR A 523 25.43 3.98 -28.23
C THR A 523 26.30 4.51 -27.10
N GLN A 524 25.72 4.73 -25.91
CA GLN A 524 26.47 5.20 -24.75
C GLN A 524 27.55 4.20 -24.32
N MET A 525 27.23 2.90 -24.33
CA MET A 525 28.16 1.82 -24.01
C MET A 525 29.30 1.69 -25.05
N ASN A 526 29.01 1.92 -26.34
CA ASN A 526 30.00 1.91 -27.43
C ASN A 526 31.00 3.07 -27.34
N GLN A 527 30.56 4.23 -26.87
CA GLN A 527 31.39 5.44 -26.80
C GLN A 527 32.22 5.53 -25.51
N ALA A 528 31.89 4.74 -24.49
CA ALA A 528 32.57 4.79 -23.22
C ALA A 528 33.98 4.14 -23.29
N LYS A 529 34.96 4.82 -22.70
CA LYS A 529 36.37 4.35 -22.66
C LYS A 529 36.60 3.24 -21.64
N ASP A 530 35.87 3.31 -20.53
CA ASP A 530 35.97 2.41 -19.39
C ASP A 530 34.60 2.31 -18.72
N PHE A 531 34.45 1.28 -17.86
CA PHE A 531 33.18 0.96 -17.23
C PHE A 531 32.69 2.08 -16.30
N ASP A 532 33.60 2.74 -15.59
CA ASP A 532 33.29 3.80 -14.64
C ASP A 532 32.76 5.07 -15.35
N ARG A 533 33.38 5.48 -16.47
CA ARG A 533 32.87 6.57 -17.32
C ARG A 533 31.53 6.23 -17.95
N TRP A 534 31.30 4.98 -18.32
CA TRP A 534 30.01 4.54 -18.85
C TRP A 534 28.89 4.77 -17.85
N VAL A 535 29.04 4.25 -16.62
CA VAL A 535 27.98 4.33 -15.60
C VAL A 535 27.80 5.73 -15.00
N ARG A 536 28.83 6.59 -15.01
CA ARG A 536 28.75 7.99 -14.53
C ARG A 536 28.47 9.00 -15.65
N SER A 537 28.19 8.56 -16.86
CA SER A 537 27.89 9.45 -17.98
C SER A 537 26.63 10.27 -17.72
N PRO A 538 26.67 11.61 -17.87
CA PRO A 538 25.50 12.45 -17.61
C PRO A 538 24.38 12.15 -18.62
N ILE A 539 23.15 12.10 -18.13
CA ILE A 539 21.95 11.87 -18.94
C ILE A 539 21.16 13.18 -19.06
N PRO A 540 21.00 13.73 -20.27
CA PRO A 540 20.07 14.84 -20.51
C PRO A 540 18.61 14.42 -20.23
N LEU A 541 17.76 15.33 -19.73
CA LEU A 541 16.34 15.02 -19.46
C LEU A 541 15.55 14.62 -20.71
N THR A 542 16.01 15.03 -21.90
CA THR A 542 15.43 14.68 -23.20
C THR A 542 15.89 13.31 -23.73
N SER A 543 16.88 12.69 -23.09
CA SER A 543 17.40 11.39 -23.50
C SER A 543 16.38 10.28 -23.21
N PRO A 544 16.27 9.25 -24.09
CA PRO A 544 15.55 8.02 -23.76
C PRO A 544 16.05 7.34 -22.48
N LEU A 545 17.30 7.61 -22.06
CA LEU A 545 17.90 7.06 -20.85
C LEU A 545 17.39 7.71 -19.55
N ASN A 546 16.63 8.81 -19.65
CA ASN A 546 15.87 9.37 -18.54
C ASN A 546 14.49 8.70 -18.50
N LEU A 547 14.35 7.66 -17.69
CA LEU A 547 13.07 6.97 -17.53
C LEU A 547 12.12 7.92 -16.78
N ARG A 548 11.04 8.32 -17.47
CA ARG A 548 10.03 9.24 -16.96
C ARG A 548 8.68 8.56 -16.81
N TYR A 549 8.14 8.55 -15.60
CA TYR A 549 6.85 7.91 -15.30
C TYR A 549 6.21 8.51 -14.04
N GLN A 550 4.92 8.22 -13.80
CA GLN A 550 4.24 8.56 -12.55
C GLN A 550 3.94 7.27 -11.77
N ARG A 551 3.96 7.36 -10.44
CA ARG A 551 3.68 6.21 -9.56
C ARG A 551 2.19 6.14 -9.29
N GLU A 552 1.56 5.10 -9.81
CA GLU A 552 0.15 4.81 -9.56
C GLU A 552 -0.08 4.37 -8.11
N ARG A 553 -1.13 4.89 -7.49
CA ARG A 553 -1.60 4.50 -6.16
C ARG A 553 -2.63 3.38 -6.32
N THR A 554 -2.12 2.19 -6.58
CA THR A 554 -2.96 1.00 -6.78
C THR A 554 -3.87 0.77 -5.58
N ALA A 555 -5.07 0.24 -5.85
CA ALA A 555 -6.11 0.00 -4.85
C ALA A 555 -6.60 1.24 -4.07
N PHE A 556 -6.28 2.48 -4.48
CA PHE A 556 -6.76 3.70 -3.80
C PHE A 556 -8.29 3.69 -3.61
N GLY A 557 -9.04 3.35 -4.65
CA GLY A 557 -10.49 3.24 -4.59
C GLY A 557 -10.94 2.18 -3.58
N LEU A 558 -10.43 0.96 -3.69
CA LEU A 558 -10.72 -0.14 -2.75
C LEU A 558 -10.43 0.26 -1.30
N LEU A 559 -9.27 0.89 -1.05
CA LEU A 559 -8.87 1.35 0.28
C LEU A 559 -9.77 2.46 0.81
N SER A 560 -10.32 3.29 -0.08
CA SER A 560 -11.28 4.36 0.21
C SER A 560 -12.74 3.90 0.15
N ARG A 561 -13.00 2.58 0.16
CA ARG A 561 -14.35 1.97 0.08
C ARG A 561 -15.16 2.29 -1.19
N ASN A 562 -14.49 2.74 -2.24
CA ASN A 562 -15.11 3.09 -3.52
C ASN A 562 -14.40 2.35 -4.65
N ILE A 563 -14.99 1.28 -5.17
CA ILE A 563 -14.32 0.38 -6.13
C ILE A 563 -14.30 0.90 -7.58
N ASP A 564 -14.99 2.00 -7.86
CA ASP A 564 -15.06 2.62 -9.18
C ASP A 564 -14.12 3.82 -9.32
N GLY A 565 -13.73 4.10 -10.56
CA GLY A 565 -12.87 5.21 -10.92
C GLY A 565 -11.40 4.81 -11.10
N PRO A 566 -10.60 5.68 -11.74
CA PRO A 566 -9.19 5.41 -11.96
C PRO A 566 -8.41 5.44 -10.64
N ALA A 567 -7.37 4.61 -10.56
CA ALA A 567 -6.38 4.75 -9.51
C ALA A 567 -5.55 6.03 -9.78
N PRO A 568 -5.47 6.96 -8.83
CA PRO A 568 -4.71 8.18 -9.00
C PRO A 568 -3.22 7.87 -9.02
N ALA A 569 -2.44 8.69 -9.71
CA ALA A 569 -0.98 8.65 -9.69
C ALA A 569 -0.41 9.89 -9.02
N ASP A 570 0.79 9.78 -8.46
CA ASP A 570 1.52 10.94 -7.94
C ASP A 570 1.72 11.96 -9.09
N LEU A 571 1.36 13.23 -8.87
CA LEU A 571 1.51 14.30 -9.87
C LEU A 571 2.98 14.64 -10.19
N TYR A 572 3.91 14.11 -9.40
CA TYR A 572 5.33 14.13 -9.68
C TYR A 572 5.71 13.13 -10.78
N PHE A 573 6.38 13.61 -11.82
CA PHE A 573 7.09 12.74 -12.75
C PHE A 573 8.41 12.31 -12.15
N VAL A 574 8.56 11.01 -11.94
CA VAL A 574 9.83 10.42 -11.54
C VAL A 574 10.81 10.51 -12.70
N HIS A 575 12.06 10.85 -12.39
CA HIS A 575 13.17 10.86 -13.35
C HIS A 575 14.26 9.90 -12.88
N GLU A 576 14.36 8.73 -13.51
CA GLU A 576 15.33 7.71 -13.14
C GLU A 576 16.41 7.50 -14.19
N HIS A 577 17.60 7.18 -13.70
CA HIS A 577 18.72 6.79 -14.54
C HIS A 577 18.49 5.37 -15.05
N ALA A 578 18.30 5.20 -16.37
CA ALA A 578 17.95 3.90 -16.96
C ALA A 578 18.89 2.76 -16.52
N LEU A 579 20.22 2.98 -16.54
CA LEU A 579 21.19 1.96 -16.11
C LEU A 579 20.95 1.47 -14.68
N PHE A 580 20.79 2.38 -13.73
CA PHE A 580 20.62 2.01 -12.32
C PHE A 580 19.24 1.42 -12.03
N SER A 581 18.19 1.99 -12.62
CA SER A 581 16.83 1.49 -12.44
C SER A 581 16.64 0.09 -13.05
N LEU A 582 17.20 -0.14 -14.25
CA LEU A 582 17.00 -1.41 -14.96
C LEU A 582 17.95 -2.52 -14.52
N PHE A 583 19.21 -2.19 -14.24
CA PHE A 583 20.27 -3.20 -14.12
C PHE A 583 21.03 -3.19 -12.79
N PHE A 584 21.11 -2.06 -12.09
CA PHE A 584 21.95 -1.88 -10.90
C PHE A 584 21.18 -1.42 -9.66
N SER A 585 19.91 -1.81 -9.55
CA SER A 585 19.07 -1.48 -8.39
C SER A 585 19.53 -2.20 -7.11
N ASP A 586 20.27 -3.30 -7.27
CA ASP A 586 20.93 -4.07 -6.20
C ASP A 586 22.05 -3.30 -5.49
N LEU A 587 22.56 -2.22 -6.07
CA LEU A 587 23.54 -1.32 -5.42
C LEU A 587 22.92 -0.41 -4.35
N PHE A 588 21.58 -0.31 -4.33
CA PHE A 588 20.83 0.52 -3.41
C PHE A 588 20.00 -0.37 -2.51
N PRO A 589 20.59 -0.98 -1.45
CA PRO A 589 19.78 -1.69 -0.48
C PRO A 589 18.71 -0.73 0.05
N LEU A 590 17.48 -1.21 0.15
CA LEU A 590 16.43 -0.44 0.81
C LEU A 590 16.96 -0.13 2.20
N THR A 591 17.21 1.15 2.49
CA THR A 591 17.40 1.60 3.85
C THR A 591 16.19 1.06 4.61
N PRO A 592 16.39 0.22 5.65
CA PRO A 592 15.29 -0.19 6.50
C PRO A 592 14.53 1.08 6.82
N ALA A 593 13.22 1.04 6.59
CA ALA A 593 12.28 2.05 7.06
C ALA A 593 12.79 2.52 8.40
N THR A 594 13.44 3.68 8.43
CA THR A 594 14.32 4.00 9.54
C THR A 594 13.44 3.93 10.78
N PRO A 595 13.79 3.16 11.82
CA PRO A 595 13.17 3.35 13.13
C PRO A 595 13.39 4.78 13.69
N PHE A 596 13.81 5.77 12.89
CA PHE A 596 14.73 6.83 13.29
C PHE A 596 14.33 8.26 12.90
N MET A 597 13.07 8.53 12.55
CA MET A 597 12.55 9.90 12.53
C MET A 597 11.41 10.04 13.55
N ASN A 598 11.69 10.75 14.64
CA ASN A 598 10.86 11.03 15.83
C ASN A 598 10.81 9.95 16.94
N ASN A 599 11.94 9.82 17.64
CA ASN A 599 11.95 9.74 19.11
C ASN A 599 12.19 11.15 19.72
N ARG A 600 11.66 12.20 19.08
CA ARG A 600 11.45 13.51 19.71
C ARG A 600 9.94 13.65 19.84
N GLY A 601 9.50 13.69 21.10
CA GLY A 601 8.15 13.33 21.51
C GLY A 601 7.03 14.13 20.84
N LEU A 602 5.92 13.43 20.67
CA LEU A 602 4.60 13.82 21.15
C LEU A 602 4.00 12.61 21.86
#